data_AF-A0AA38KCN8-F1
#
_entry.id   AF-A0AA38KCN8-F1
#
_cell.length_a   1.000
_cell.length_b   1.000
_cell.length_c   1.000
_cell.angle_alpha   90.00
_cell.angle_beta   90.00
_cell.angle_gamma   90.00
#
_symmetry.space_group_name_H-M   'P 1'
#
loop_
_entity.id
_entity.type
_entity.pdbx_description
1 polymer ?
#
loop_
_entity_poly.entity_id
_entity_poly.type
_entity_poly.pdbx_seq_one_letter_code
_entity_poly.pdbx_strand_id
1 'polypeptide(L)'
;MTLHSMSDALECFHANKGIFIDLAIRSNFHIPKIHFMNHYVDSIKRAGTLDNFNTEYTERLHIDLAKDAYHATNKKDEISQMTIWLERKEKVMKHAAYIEWVKADKHPPLRSHWIPPGFNLTRTIKMAKHPSVYMVKISDVVQMYGATFFKAALARFVIQLQRPNLLGARLDDAASGLFLGVSHVSSYHRIKYICQDIFTGRSSTADSIHVQPSRKGNYGRTVPGRFDTVLVNVSDSSSVPLDISQ
;
A
#
# COMPACT_ATOMS: atom_id res chain seq x y z
N MET A 1 0.91 -8.58 -13.54
CA MET A 1 2.05 -8.36 -14.44
C MET A 1 3.30 -8.65 -13.63
N THR A 2 4.05 -9.69 -13.99
CA THR A 2 5.29 -10.08 -13.29
C THR A 2 6.49 -9.43 -14.01
N LEU A 3 7.62 -9.26 -13.33
CA LEU A 3 8.83 -8.70 -13.96
C LEU A 3 9.27 -9.51 -15.20
N HIS A 4 9.13 -10.83 -15.12
CA HIS A 4 9.41 -11.73 -16.25
C HIS A 4 8.51 -11.41 -17.46
N SER A 5 7.18 -11.33 -17.25
CA SER A 5 6.25 -10.99 -18.34
C SER A 5 6.52 -9.62 -18.98
N MET A 6 7.12 -8.68 -18.23
CA MET A 6 7.50 -7.37 -18.74
C MET A 6 8.74 -7.45 -19.63
N SER A 7 9.74 -8.25 -19.23
CA SER A 7 10.93 -8.52 -20.03
C SER A 7 10.58 -9.25 -21.32
N ASP A 8 9.77 -10.30 -21.22
CA ASP A 8 9.37 -11.11 -22.37
C ASP A 8 8.57 -10.29 -23.40
N ALA A 9 7.68 -9.41 -22.93
CA ALA A 9 6.92 -8.52 -23.80
C ALA A 9 7.83 -7.51 -24.52
N LEU A 10 8.86 -7.00 -23.83
CA LEU A 10 9.82 -6.07 -24.41
C LEU A 10 10.71 -6.77 -25.44
N GLU A 11 11.23 -7.96 -25.14
CA GLU A 11 11.97 -8.78 -26.12
C GLU A 11 11.13 -9.11 -27.35
N CYS A 12 9.87 -9.51 -27.15
CA CYS A 12 8.94 -9.77 -28.25
C CYS A 12 8.71 -8.52 -29.10
N PHE A 13 8.58 -7.34 -28.49
CA PHE A 13 8.51 -6.08 -29.22
C PHE A 13 9.79 -5.82 -30.04
N HIS A 14 10.97 -6.04 -29.45
CA HIS A 14 12.25 -5.85 -30.13
C HIS A 14 12.47 -6.83 -31.28
N ALA A 15 11.98 -8.06 -31.18
CA ALA A 15 12.02 -9.05 -32.25
C ALA A 15 11.10 -8.68 -33.43
N ASN A 16 9.91 -8.15 -33.14
CA ASN A 16 8.90 -7.90 -34.17
C ASN A 16 8.91 -6.48 -34.75
N LYS A 17 9.56 -5.50 -34.12
CA LYS A 17 9.49 -4.09 -34.55
C LYS A 17 10.03 -3.82 -35.96
N GLY A 18 10.87 -4.70 -36.50
CA GLY A 18 11.44 -4.58 -37.84
C GLY A 18 10.37 -4.47 -38.93
N ILE A 19 9.25 -5.18 -38.77
CA ILE A 19 8.16 -5.18 -39.74
C ILE A 19 7.56 -3.78 -39.99
N PHE A 20 7.60 -2.89 -39.00
CA PHE A 20 7.11 -1.52 -39.16
C PHE A 20 8.03 -0.64 -39.99
N ILE A 21 9.32 -0.99 -40.05
CA ILE A 21 10.30 -0.34 -40.93
C ILE A 21 10.13 -0.88 -42.34
N ASP A 22 9.98 -2.20 -42.50
CA ASP A 22 9.79 -2.86 -43.79
C ASP A 22 8.51 -2.41 -44.50
N LEU A 23 7.43 -2.20 -43.74
CA LEU A 23 6.15 -1.67 -44.24
C LEU A 23 6.18 -0.15 -44.46
N ALA A 24 7.33 0.52 -44.28
CA ALA A 24 7.51 1.97 -44.39
C ALA A 24 6.56 2.81 -43.50
N ILE A 25 6.02 2.23 -42.42
CA ILE A 25 5.17 2.93 -41.45
C ILE A 25 6.02 3.91 -40.63
N ARG A 26 7.29 3.55 -40.37
CA ARG A 26 8.22 4.40 -39.62
C ARG A 26 9.66 4.17 -40.05
N SER A 27 10.47 5.22 -40.06
CA SER A 27 11.88 5.15 -40.45
C SER A 27 12.81 4.55 -39.39
N ASN A 28 12.52 4.78 -38.10
CA ASN A 28 13.31 4.22 -36.99
C ASN A 28 12.53 4.19 -35.67
N PHE A 29 13.12 3.58 -34.65
CA PHE A 29 12.59 3.46 -33.29
C PHE A 29 13.46 4.17 -32.24
N HIS A 30 14.14 5.28 -32.60
CA HIS A 30 14.93 6.10 -31.67
C HIS A 30 14.03 6.97 -30.77
N ILE A 31 13.12 6.32 -30.04
CA ILE A 31 12.14 6.99 -29.19
C ILE A 31 12.64 6.88 -27.76
N PRO A 32 12.95 8.00 -27.08
CA PRO A 32 13.45 7.98 -25.71
C PRO A 32 12.56 7.17 -24.76
N LYS A 33 11.24 7.22 -24.94
CA LYS A 33 10.28 6.44 -24.13
C LYS A 33 10.47 4.92 -24.27
N ILE A 34 10.73 4.41 -25.48
CA ILE A 34 10.96 2.98 -25.70
C ILE A 34 12.32 2.58 -25.14
N HIS A 35 13.35 3.41 -25.34
CA HIS A 35 14.65 3.17 -24.75
C HIS A 35 14.57 3.11 -23.21
N PHE A 36 13.78 3.99 -22.60
CA PHE A 36 13.57 4.03 -21.15
C PHE A 36 12.90 2.76 -20.61
N MET A 37 12.06 2.08 -21.40
CA MET A 37 11.43 0.81 -20.99
C MET A 37 12.46 -0.29 -20.70
N ASN A 38 13.63 -0.26 -21.34
CA ASN A 38 14.72 -1.21 -21.04
C ASN A 38 15.20 -1.11 -19.59
N HIS A 39 15.04 0.06 -18.97
CA HIS A 39 15.48 0.31 -17.60
C HIS A 39 14.41 0.01 -16.56
N TYR A 40 13.15 -0.18 -16.95
CA TYR A 40 12.06 -0.36 -15.98
C TYR A 40 12.24 -1.56 -15.05
N VAL A 41 12.70 -2.70 -15.58
CA VAL A 41 12.93 -3.89 -14.74
C VAL A 41 13.99 -3.61 -13.68
N ASP A 42 15.09 -2.97 -14.06
CA ASP A 42 16.17 -2.62 -13.13
C ASP A 42 15.76 -1.53 -12.14
N SER A 43 15.01 -0.52 -12.61
CA SER A 43 14.44 0.52 -11.75
C SER A 43 13.50 -0.07 -10.71
N ILE A 44 12.61 -1.00 -11.08
CA ILE A 44 11.69 -1.65 -10.13
C ILE A 44 12.46 -2.51 -9.13
N LYS A 45 13.48 -3.26 -9.57
CA LYS A 45 14.33 -4.07 -8.66
C LYS A 45 15.08 -3.21 -7.65
N ARG A 46 15.56 -2.02 -8.05
CA ARG A 46 16.36 -1.12 -7.19
C ARG A 46 15.51 -0.22 -6.32
N ALA A 47 14.41 0.30 -6.85
CA ALA A 47 13.65 1.39 -6.25
C ALA A 47 12.25 0.97 -5.76
N GLY A 48 11.84 -0.28 -6.02
CA GLY A 48 10.55 -0.81 -5.60
C GLY A 48 9.41 -0.41 -6.54
N THR A 49 8.25 -0.08 -5.98
CA THR A 49 7.03 0.24 -6.75
C THR A 49 7.16 1.58 -7.48
N LEU A 50 6.61 1.65 -8.70
CA LEU A 50 6.64 2.85 -9.55
C LEU A 50 5.62 3.93 -9.14
N ASP A 51 4.79 3.68 -8.12
CA ASP A 51 3.70 4.54 -7.69
C ASP A 51 4.18 5.91 -7.20
N ASN A 52 5.37 5.98 -6.59
CA ASN A 52 5.95 7.22 -6.08
C ASN A 52 6.86 7.96 -7.09
N PHE A 53 6.93 7.50 -8.35
CA PHE A 53 7.80 8.08 -9.38
C PHE A 53 7.05 8.92 -10.43
N ASN A 54 5.76 9.19 -10.21
CA ASN A 54 5.00 10.04 -11.11
C ASN A 54 5.27 11.53 -10.85
N THR A 55 5.16 12.35 -11.90
CA THR A 55 5.29 13.81 -11.79
C THR A 55 3.94 14.48 -11.54
N GLU A 56 2.87 13.72 -11.33
CA GLU A 56 1.53 14.28 -11.13
C GLU A 56 1.47 15.13 -9.86
N TYR A 57 2.16 14.68 -8.80
CA TYR A 57 2.20 15.42 -7.55
C TYR A 57 2.95 16.76 -7.70
N THR A 58 4.11 16.73 -8.36
CA THR A 58 4.90 17.95 -8.58
C THR A 58 4.24 18.90 -9.56
N GLU A 59 3.54 18.40 -10.58
CA GLU A 59 2.76 19.24 -11.51
C GLU A 59 1.57 19.90 -10.80
N ARG A 60 0.85 19.17 -9.92
CA ARG A 60 -0.21 19.78 -9.09
C ARG A 60 0.33 20.88 -8.20
N LEU A 61 1.46 20.64 -7.54
CA LEU A 61 2.11 21.64 -6.71
C LEU A 61 2.54 22.86 -7.53
N HIS A 62 3.03 22.65 -8.75
CA HIS A 62 3.40 23.72 -9.67
C HIS A 62 2.19 24.55 -10.14
N ILE A 63 1.00 23.96 -10.26
CA ILE A 63 -0.23 24.71 -10.50
C ILE A 63 -0.52 25.65 -9.31
N ASP A 64 -0.60 25.10 -8.10
CA ASP A 64 -1.05 25.84 -6.91
C ASP A 64 -0.04 26.88 -6.40
N LEU A 65 1.26 26.62 -6.59
CA LEU A 65 2.34 27.46 -6.09
C LEU A 65 2.94 28.39 -7.14
N ALA A 66 2.98 27.97 -8.41
CA ALA A 66 3.61 28.77 -9.46
C ALA A 66 2.56 29.43 -10.37
N LYS A 67 1.63 28.67 -10.97
CA LYS A 67 0.65 29.23 -11.92
C LYS A 67 -0.31 30.20 -11.22
N ASP A 68 -0.92 29.80 -10.11
CA ASP A 68 -1.84 30.66 -9.36
C ASP A 68 -1.15 31.93 -8.85
N ALA A 69 0.07 31.78 -8.32
CA ALA A 69 0.87 32.91 -7.87
C ALA A 69 1.18 33.86 -9.03
N TYR A 70 1.60 33.33 -10.18
CA TYR A 70 1.89 34.11 -11.38
C TYR A 70 0.65 34.85 -11.90
N HIS A 71 -0.50 34.18 -11.94
CA HIS A 71 -1.79 34.78 -12.34
C HIS A 71 -2.23 35.92 -11.42
N ALA A 72 -1.87 35.87 -10.13
CA ALA A 72 -2.16 36.93 -9.17
C ALA A 72 -1.20 38.13 -9.26
N THR A 73 -0.12 38.04 -10.05
CA THR A 73 0.82 39.15 -10.24
C THR A 73 0.40 40.08 -11.38
N ASN A 74 1.01 41.27 -11.41
CA ASN A 74 0.92 42.16 -12.57
C ASN A 74 1.91 41.79 -13.70
N LYS A 75 2.62 40.66 -13.59
CA LYS A 75 3.63 40.14 -14.54
C LYS A 75 4.85 41.03 -14.77
N LYS A 76 5.17 41.90 -13.81
CA LYS A 76 6.37 42.75 -13.80
C LYS A 76 7.13 42.52 -12.51
N ASP A 77 8.37 42.03 -12.59
CA ASP A 77 9.10 41.55 -11.40
C ASP A 77 8.26 40.51 -10.63
N GLU A 78 7.81 39.52 -11.38
CA GLU A 78 6.86 38.50 -10.96
C GLU A 78 7.39 37.65 -9.81
N ILE A 79 8.69 37.37 -9.75
CA ILE A 79 9.28 36.48 -8.73
C ILE A 79 9.10 37.07 -7.33
N SER A 80 9.40 38.37 -7.16
CA SER A 80 9.20 39.09 -5.90
C SER A 80 7.72 39.05 -5.47
N GLN A 81 6.81 39.28 -6.42
CA GLN A 81 5.37 39.28 -6.15
C GLN A 81 4.82 37.88 -5.84
N MET A 82 5.27 36.86 -6.56
CA MET A 82 4.92 35.46 -6.33
C MET A 82 5.39 35.01 -4.94
N THR A 83 6.59 35.42 -4.53
CA THR A 83 7.14 35.11 -3.19
C THR A 83 6.28 35.73 -2.09
N ILE A 84 5.93 37.02 -2.22
CA ILE A 84 5.05 37.71 -1.26
C ILE A 84 3.66 37.08 -1.25
N TRP A 85 3.13 36.70 -2.42
CA TRP A 85 1.84 36.03 -2.53
C TRP A 85 1.84 34.69 -1.80
N LEU A 86 2.89 33.88 -2.00
CA LEU A 86 3.07 32.60 -1.31
C LEU A 86 3.17 32.78 0.21
N GLU A 87 3.96 33.75 0.67
CA GLU A 87 4.10 34.05 2.09
C GLU A 87 2.75 34.45 2.72
N ARG A 88 1.97 35.28 2.03
CA ARG A 88 0.62 35.67 2.46
C ARG A 88 -0.33 34.48 2.48
N LYS A 89 -0.34 33.65 1.44
CA LYS A 89 -1.15 32.43 1.36
C LYS A 89 -0.82 31.49 2.52
N GLU A 90 0.46 31.29 2.82
CA GLU A 90 0.91 30.47 3.95
C GLU A 90 0.46 31.05 5.30
N LYS A 91 0.59 32.37 5.51
CA LYS A 91 0.10 33.05 6.74
C LYS A 91 -1.42 32.89 6.91
N VAL A 92 -2.19 33.05 5.85
CA VAL A 92 -3.66 32.87 5.87
C VAL A 92 -4.02 31.42 6.20
N MET A 93 -3.37 30.44 5.58
CA MET A 93 -3.61 29.03 5.87
C MET A 93 -3.26 28.67 7.33
N LYS A 94 -2.12 29.17 7.83
CA LYS A 94 -1.74 29.01 9.24
C LYS A 94 -2.77 29.64 10.19
N HIS A 95 -3.26 30.84 9.86
CA HIS A 95 -4.27 31.50 10.68
C HIS A 95 -5.62 30.78 10.64
N ALA A 96 -6.07 30.28 9.48
CA ALA A 96 -7.28 29.48 9.36
C ALA A 96 -7.19 28.21 10.24
N ALA A 97 -6.07 27.49 10.16
CA ALA A 97 -5.81 26.32 11.01
C ALA A 97 -5.80 26.69 12.51
N TYR A 98 -5.27 27.86 12.88
CA TYR A 98 -5.32 28.37 14.25
C TYR A 98 -6.76 28.64 14.71
N ILE A 99 -7.61 29.24 13.87
CA ILE A 99 -9.01 29.49 14.23
C ILE A 99 -9.80 28.18 14.38
N GLU A 100 -9.56 27.20 13.50
CA GLU A 100 -10.14 25.87 13.63
C GLU A 100 -9.70 25.18 14.93
N TRP A 101 -8.41 25.31 15.29
CA TRP A 101 -7.90 24.83 16.56
C TRP A 101 -8.66 25.43 17.75
N VAL A 102 -8.73 26.77 17.84
CA VAL A 102 -9.40 27.46 18.95
C VAL A 102 -10.86 27.02 19.09
N LYS A 103 -11.53 26.74 17.97
CA LYS A 103 -12.93 26.27 17.98
C LYS A 103 -13.10 24.80 18.35
N ALA A 104 -12.09 23.96 18.11
CA ALA A 104 -12.18 22.51 18.29
C ALA A 104 -11.82 22.04 19.72
N ASP A 105 -11.31 22.92 20.58
CA ASP A 105 -10.86 22.66 21.97
C ASP A 105 -9.92 21.44 22.11
N LYS A 106 -9.27 21.08 21.01
CA LYS A 106 -8.31 19.98 20.88
C LYS A 106 -7.06 20.55 20.26
N HIS A 107 -5.93 20.46 20.94
CA HIS A 107 -4.64 20.92 20.42
C HIS A 107 -4.43 20.42 18.99
N PRO A 108 -4.01 21.29 18.04
CA PRO A 108 -3.51 20.77 16.79
C PRO A 108 -2.25 19.99 17.19
N PRO A 109 -2.01 18.78 16.66
CA PRO A 109 -0.84 18.02 17.06
C PRO A 109 0.39 18.90 16.85
N LEU A 110 1.06 19.23 17.97
CA LEU A 110 2.30 20.02 18.03
C LEU A 110 3.18 19.50 16.93
N ARG A 111 3.44 20.32 15.89
CA ARG A 111 4.16 19.95 14.66
C ARG A 111 4.28 18.45 14.58
N SER A 112 3.19 17.76 14.20
CA SER A 112 3.35 16.36 13.84
C SER A 112 4.48 16.40 12.83
N HIS A 113 5.67 15.92 13.26
CA HIS A 113 6.82 15.59 12.44
C HIS A 113 6.32 15.47 11.01
N TRP A 114 6.83 16.31 10.10
CA TRP A 114 6.48 16.12 8.70
C TRP A 114 6.86 14.67 8.38
N ILE A 115 5.85 13.81 8.39
CA ILE A 115 5.97 12.41 8.08
C ILE A 115 5.82 12.45 6.57
N PRO A 116 6.88 12.14 5.80
CA PRO A 116 6.74 12.08 4.36
C PRO A 116 5.54 11.19 4.01
N PRO A 117 4.74 11.55 2.98
CA PRO A 117 3.65 10.70 2.53
C PRO A 117 4.10 9.23 2.41
N GLY A 118 3.42 8.32 3.11
CA GLY A 118 3.80 6.90 3.21
C GLY A 118 4.43 6.46 4.53
N PHE A 119 4.98 7.39 5.32
CA PHE A 119 5.59 7.10 6.62
C PHE A 119 4.61 7.22 7.81
N ASN A 120 3.30 7.45 7.55
CA ASN A 120 2.31 7.41 8.63
C ASN A 120 2.13 5.95 9.06
N LEU A 121 2.75 5.61 10.19
CA LEU A 121 2.74 4.27 10.77
C LEU A 121 1.42 3.98 11.50
N THR A 122 0.66 5.01 11.88
CA THR A 122 -0.61 4.84 12.58
C THR A 122 -1.71 4.46 11.59
N ARG A 123 -1.85 3.15 11.38
CA ARG A 123 -2.82 2.57 10.45
C ARG A 123 -3.90 1.82 11.22
N THR A 124 -5.15 1.99 10.80
CA THR A 124 -6.28 1.23 11.36
C THR A 124 -6.69 0.11 10.40
N ILE A 125 -6.90 -1.08 10.93
CA ILE A 125 -7.35 -2.23 10.13
C ILE A 125 -8.85 -2.10 9.86
N LYS A 126 -9.25 -2.20 8.59
CA LYS A 126 -10.65 -2.30 8.16
C LYS A 126 -10.86 -3.54 7.30
N MET A 127 -11.79 -4.37 7.72
CA MET A 127 -12.23 -5.56 7.00
C MET A 127 -13.71 -5.48 6.62
N ALA A 128 -14.13 -6.32 5.68
CA ALA A 128 -15.54 -6.49 5.38
C ALA A 128 -16.27 -7.08 6.60
N LYS A 129 -17.54 -6.70 6.79
CA LYS A 129 -18.38 -7.26 7.87
C LYS A 129 -18.69 -8.75 7.64
N HIS A 130 -18.72 -9.15 6.39
CA HIS A 130 -19.05 -10.51 5.96
C HIS A 130 -17.85 -11.13 5.25
N PRO A 131 -17.56 -12.43 5.49
CA PRO A 131 -16.48 -13.13 4.83
C PRO A 131 -16.68 -13.18 3.32
N SER A 132 -15.57 -13.24 2.60
CA SER A 132 -15.57 -13.37 1.14
C SER A 132 -16.05 -14.75 0.72
N VAL A 133 -15.71 -15.78 1.51
CA VAL A 133 -16.20 -17.14 1.34
C VAL A 133 -16.57 -17.69 2.71
N TYR A 134 -17.81 -18.16 2.83
CA TYR A 134 -18.29 -18.84 4.01
C TYR A 134 -17.88 -20.32 3.95
N MET A 135 -17.57 -20.89 5.12
CA MET A 135 -17.49 -22.35 5.30
C MET A 135 -16.46 -23.06 4.40
N VAL A 136 -15.22 -22.55 4.37
CA VAL A 136 -14.09 -23.19 3.70
C VAL A 136 -13.62 -24.38 4.54
N LYS A 137 -13.54 -25.58 3.94
CA LYS A 137 -13.03 -26.77 4.62
C LYS A 137 -11.58 -26.57 5.02
N ILE A 138 -11.17 -27.13 6.16
CA ILE A 138 -9.77 -27.08 6.60
C ILE A 138 -8.81 -27.70 5.57
N SER A 139 -9.25 -28.74 4.84
CA SER A 139 -8.49 -29.31 3.71
C SER A 139 -8.20 -28.25 2.62
N ASP A 140 -9.22 -27.45 2.30
CA ASP A 140 -9.18 -26.48 1.22
C ASP A 140 -8.38 -25.24 1.66
N VAL A 141 -8.36 -24.92 2.96
CA VAL A 141 -7.45 -23.91 3.53
C VAL A 141 -5.99 -24.27 3.25
N VAL A 142 -5.61 -25.54 3.41
CA VAL A 142 -4.25 -26.00 3.10
C VAL A 142 -4.00 -25.99 1.59
N GLN A 143 -4.90 -26.59 0.82
CA GLN A 143 -4.70 -26.80 -0.62
C GLN A 143 -4.80 -25.51 -1.45
N MET A 144 -5.77 -24.65 -1.16
CA MET A 144 -6.08 -23.46 -1.96
C MET A 144 -5.39 -22.19 -1.45
N TYR A 145 -5.22 -22.06 -0.13
CA TYR A 145 -4.64 -20.87 0.49
C TYR A 145 -3.18 -21.06 0.91
N GLY A 146 -2.64 -22.28 0.83
CA GLY A 146 -1.25 -22.59 1.19
C GLY A 146 -0.98 -22.55 2.69
N ALA A 147 -2.01 -22.49 3.54
CA ALA A 147 -1.86 -22.40 4.99
C ALA A 147 -1.64 -23.78 5.62
N THR A 148 -0.49 -24.39 5.32
CA THR A 148 -0.14 -25.78 5.68
C THR A 148 -0.18 -26.06 7.19
N PHE A 149 0.19 -25.07 8.01
CA PHE A 149 0.21 -25.20 9.47
C PHE A 149 -1.04 -24.66 10.16
N PHE A 150 -2.11 -24.34 9.41
CA PHE A 150 -3.29 -23.66 9.96
C PHE A 150 -3.89 -24.38 11.17
N LYS A 151 -4.08 -25.71 11.07
CA LYS A 151 -4.68 -26.50 12.17
C LYS A 151 -3.81 -26.49 13.43
N ALA A 152 -2.49 -26.65 13.28
CA ALA A 152 -1.55 -26.63 14.39
C ALA A 152 -1.45 -25.24 15.02
N ALA A 153 -1.42 -24.18 14.20
CA ALA A 153 -1.39 -22.79 14.66
C ALA A 153 -2.69 -22.42 15.42
N LEU A 154 -3.86 -22.83 14.91
CA LEU A 154 -5.13 -22.61 15.58
C LEU A 154 -5.19 -23.36 16.92
N ALA A 155 -4.70 -24.60 16.98
CA ALA A 155 -4.63 -25.36 18.23
C ALA A 155 -3.72 -24.69 19.26
N ARG A 156 -2.52 -24.27 18.85
CA ARG A 156 -1.61 -23.48 19.70
C ARG A 156 -2.27 -22.20 20.21
N PHE A 157 -2.92 -21.44 19.33
CA PHE A 157 -3.61 -20.20 19.69
C PHE A 157 -4.70 -20.44 20.74
N VAL A 158 -5.53 -21.48 20.58
CA VAL A 158 -6.59 -21.82 21.54
C VAL A 158 -6.00 -22.22 22.90
N ILE A 159 -4.95 -23.04 22.93
CA ILE A 159 -4.29 -23.42 24.20
C ILE A 159 -3.66 -22.20 24.87
N GLN A 160 -2.98 -21.35 24.11
CA GLN A 160 -2.34 -20.14 24.63
C GLN A 160 -3.38 -19.15 25.17
N LEU A 161 -4.57 -19.06 24.55
CA LEU A 161 -5.69 -18.25 25.04
C LEU A 161 -6.24 -18.79 26.37
N GLN A 162 -6.29 -20.11 26.54
CA GLN A 162 -6.72 -20.75 27.79
C GLN A 162 -5.64 -20.72 28.88
N ARG A 163 -4.37 -20.79 28.49
CA ARG A 163 -3.20 -20.89 29.38
C ARG A 163 -2.08 -19.97 28.88
N PRO A 164 -2.17 -18.66 29.17
CA PRO A 164 -1.24 -17.66 28.62
C PRO A 164 0.22 -17.86 29.07
N ASN A 165 0.43 -18.49 30.23
CA ASN A 165 1.77 -18.74 30.78
C ASN A 165 2.46 -19.99 30.19
N LEU A 166 1.76 -20.75 29.35
CA LEU A 166 2.28 -21.99 28.75
C LEU A 166 3.02 -21.64 27.44
N LEU A 167 4.33 -21.90 27.40
CA LEU A 167 5.20 -21.52 26.28
C LEU A 167 6.09 -22.69 25.82
N GLY A 168 6.65 -22.56 24.61
CA GLY A 168 7.62 -23.50 24.04
C GLY A 168 7.08 -24.91 23.83
N ALA A 169 7.93 -25.93 24.01
CA ALA A 169 7.57 -27.33 23.77
C ALA A 169 6.33 -27.81 24.54
N ARG A 170 6.09 -27.29 25.75
CA ARG A 170 4.91 -27.64 26.56
C ARG A 170 3.61 -27.16 25.92
N LEU A 171 3.64 -26.01 25.22
CA LEU A 171 2.52 -25.52 24.43
C LEU A 171 2.27 -26.44 23.24
N ASP A 172 3.34 -26.92 22.61
CA ASP A 172 3.28 -27.74 21.40
C ASP A 172 2.70 -29.13 21.68
N ASP A 173 3.12 -29.73 22.79
CA ASP A 173 2.57 -31.01 23.28
C ASP A 173 1.08 -30.88 23.59
N ALA A 174 0.70 -29.82 24.30
CA ALA A 174 -0.70 -29.55 24.65
C ALA A 174 -1.56 -29.26 23.40
N ALA A 175 -1.02 -28.53 22.42
CA ALA A 175 -1.70 -28.22 21.17
C ALA A 175 -1.85 -29.46 20.27
N SER A 176 -0.86 -30.36 20.27
CA SER A 176 -0.88 -31.58 19.46
C SER A 176 -2.00 -32.54 19.87
N GLY A 177 -2.33 -32.58 21.17
CA GLY A 177 -3.44 -33.38 21.70
C GLY A 177 -4.82 -32.73 21.54
N LEU A 178 -4.91 -31.48 21.08
CA LEU A 178 -6.18 -30.75 21.04
C LEU A 178 -7.02 -31.15 19.82
N PHE A 179 -8.19 -31.75 20.08
CA PHE A 179 -9.23 -31.91 19.06
C PHE A 179 -10.04 -30.61 18.91
N LEU A 180 -9.77 -29.86 17.84
CA LEU A 180 -10.43 -28.56 17.59
C LEU A 180 -11.94 -28.66 17.31
N GLY A 181 -12.45 -29.78 16.82
CA GLY A 181 -13.87 -29.94 16.44
C GLY A 181 -14.35 -29.04 15.28
N VAL A 182 -13.50 -28.17 14.74
CA VAL A 182 -13.82 -27.27 13.63
C VAL A 182 -13.46 -27.93 12.30
N SER A 183 -14.47 -28.13 11.45
CA SER A 183 -14.32 -28.68 10.09
C SER A 183 -14.25 -27.60 9.00
N HIS A 184 -14.77 -26.41 9.28
CA HIS A 184 -14.87 -25.31 8.32
C HIS A 184 -14.57 -23.96 8.97
N VAL A 185 -14.02 -23.03 8.20
CA VAL A 185 -13.74 -21.64 8.63
C VAL A 185 -14.21 -20.65 7.58
N SER A 186 -14.55 -19.44 8.03
CA SER A 186 -14.88 -18.34 7.12
C SER A 186 -13.61 -17.62 6.69
N SER A 187 -13.45 -17.37 5.39
CA SER A 187 -12.25 -16.73 4.83
C SER A 187 -12.56 -15.32 4.34
N TYR A 188 -11.68 -14.39 4.71
CA TYR A 188 -11.69 -13.01 4.24
C TYR A 188 -10.52 -12.83 3.27
N HIS A 189 -10.82 -12.37 2.06
CA HIS A 189 -9.81 -12.27 1.01
C HIS A 189 -9.06 -10.94 0.98
N ARG A 190 -9.47 -9.98 1.81
CA ARG A 190 -8.94 -8.63 1.75
C ARG A 190 -8.96 -7.93 3.09
N ILE A 191 -7.83 -7.39 3.48
CA ILE A 191 -7.65 -6.52 4.65
C ILE A 191 -7.26 -5.15 4.12
N LYS A 192 -7.87 -4.06 4.61
CA LYS A 192 -7.43 -2.69 4.33
C LYS A 192 -6.75 -2.09 5.54
N TYR A 193 -5.70 -1.34 5.30
CA TYR A 193 -5.17 -0.37 6.25
C TYR A 193 -5.65 1.01 5.85
N ILE A 194 -6.27 1.70 6.79
CA ILE A 194 -6.73 3.07 6.61
C ILE A 194 -5.77 4.00 7.33
N CYS A 195 -5.35 5.03 6.61
CA CYS A 195 -4.67 6.18 7.18
C CYS A 195 -5.68 7.32 7.26
N GLN A 196 -5.70 8.01 8.40
CA GLN A 196 -6.38 9.27 8.52
C GLN A 196 -5.36 10.37 8.28
N ASP A 197 -5.63 11.21 7.29
CA ASP A 197 -4.88 12.43 7.09
C ASP A 197 -5.20 13.39 8.24
N ILE A 198 -4.16 13.78 8.96
CA ILE A 198 -4.25 14.61 10.16
C ILE A 198 -4.63 16.05 9.80
N PHE A 199 -4.28 16.52 8.59
CA PHE A 199 -4.54 17.89 8.14
C PHE A 199 -5.94 18.06 7.56
N THR A 200 -6.40 17.08 6.78
CA THR A 200 -7.73 17.15 6.15
C THR A 200 -8.81 16.41 6.92
N GLY A 201 -8.43 15.63 7.95
CA GLY A 201 -9.32 14.71 8.68
C GLY A 201 -9.84 13.55 7.83
N ARG A 202 -9.46 13.47 6.54
CA ARG A 202 -9.98 12.49 5.59
C ARG A 202 -9.31 11.14 5.80
N SER A 203 -10.13 10.09 5.82
CA SER A 203 -9.65 8.71 5.83
C SER A 203 -9.47 8.18 4.41
N SER A 204 -8.30 7.63 4.10
CA SER A 204 -7.99 6.99 2.83
C SER A 204 -7.44 5.58 3.04
N THR A 205 -7.55 4.72 2.03
CA THR A 205 -6.91 3.39 2.08
C THR A 205 -5.42 3.58 1.84
N ALA A 206 -4.61 3.36 2.87
CA ALA A 206 -3.15 3.45 2.78
C ALA A 206 -2.55 2.21 2.14
N ASP A 207 -3.06 1.03 2.50
CA ASP A 207 -2.57 -0.24 1.98
C ASP A 207 -3.68 -1.30 2.03
N SER A 208 -3.51 -2.40 1.32
CA SER A 208 -4.40 -3.54 1.37
C SER A 208 -3.70 -4.86 1.08
N ILE A 209 -3.94 -5.85 1.94
CA ILE A 209 -3.45 -7.21 1.78
C ILE A 209 -4.53 -8.03 1.07
N HIS A 210 -4.12 -8.77 0.05
CA HIS A 210 -4.97 -9.71 -0.70
C HIS A 210 -4.56 -11.15 -0.45
N VAL A 211 -5.57 -11.99 -0.23
CA VAL A 211 -5.44 -13.44 -0.06
C VAL A 211 -6.57 -14.09 -0.83
N GLN A 212 -6.36 -14.28 -2.13
CA GLN A 212 -7.36 -14.82 -3.07
C GLN A 212 -6.80 -16.05 -3.76
N PRO A 213 -7.38 -17.24 -3.56
CA PRO A 213 -6.99 -18.42 -4.31
C PRO A 213 -7.36 -18.27 -5.79
N SER A 214 -6.70 -19.05 -6.65
CA SER A 214 -7.04 -19.10 -8.08
C SER A 214 -8.49 -19.58 -8.26
N ARG A 215 -9.21 -19.00 -9.22
CA ARG A 215 -10.61 -19.33 -9.48
C ARG A 215 -10.91 -19.39 -10.97
N LYS A 216 -11.97 -20.10 -11.36
CA LYS A 216 -12.49 -20.03 -12.73
C LYS A 216 -13.36 -18.79 -12.89
N GLY A 217 -13.06 -17.96 -13.89
CA GLY A 217 -13.88 -16.81 -14.26
C GLY A 217 -15.09 -17.21 -15.12
N ASN A 218 -15.97 -16.25 -15.38
CA ASN A 218 -17.25 -16.45 -16.08
C ASN A 218 -17.12 -17.07 -17.48
N TYR A 219 -15.95 -16.97 -18.13
CA TYR A 219 -15.69 -17.49 -19.48
C TYR A 219 -14.76 -18.71 -19.49
N GLY A 220 -14.74 -19.49 -18.40
CA GLY A 220 -13.87 -20.67 -18.26
C GLY A 220 -12.37 -20.36 -18.11
N ARG A 221 -11.97 -19.09 -18.25
CA ARG A 221 -10.59 -18.64 -18.03
C ARG A 221 -10.23 -18.73 -16.55
N THR A 222 -9.12 -19.38 -16.25
CA THR A 222 -8.56 -19.43 -14.88
C THR A 222 -7.98 -18.07 -14.53
N VAL A 223 -8.52 -17.45 -13.48
CA VAL A 223 -7.96 -16.26 -12.85
C VAL A 223 -6.90 -16.74 -11.86
N PRO A 224 -5.63 -16.32 -12.00
CA PRO A 224 -4.58 -16.72 -11.06
C PRO A 224 -4.87 -16.19 -9.67
N GLY A 225 -4.42 -16.93 -8.65
CA GLY A 225 -4.51 -16.48 -7.26
C GLY A 225 -3.65 -15.25 -7.02
N ARG A 226 -4.07 -14.42 -6.05
CA ARG A 226 -3.32 -13.26 -5.58
C ARG A 226 -3.08 -13.40 -4.09
N PHE A 227 -1.81 -13.52 -3.72
CA PHE A 227 -1.36 -13.59 -2.33
C PHE A 227 -0.29 -12.54 -2.11
N ASP A 228 -0.57 -11.59 -1.22
CA ASP A 228 0.38 -10.56 -0.84
C ASP A 228 1.19 -11.05 0.38
N THR A 229 2.50 -10.78 0.39
CA THR A 229 3.39 -11.17 1.50
C THR A 229 3.34 -10.14 2.62
N VAL A 230 3.22 -10.60 3.87
CA VAL A 230 3.14 -9.75 5.05
C VAL A 230 4.25 -10.13 6.03
N LEU A 231 4.97 -9.13 6.52
CA LEU A 231 5.91 -9.27 7.63
C LEU A 231 5.18 -8.94 8.92
N VAL A 232 5.15 -9.90 9.85
CA VAL A 232 4.53 -9.74 11.17
C VAL A 232 5.64 -9.72 12.21
N ASN A 233 5.72 -8.63 12.97
CA ASN A 233 6.58 -8.60 14.16
C ASN A 233 5.85 -9.35 15.29
N VAL A 234 6.33 -10.54 15.61
CA VAL A 234 5.85 -11.32 16.76
C VAL A 234 6.77 -10.94 17.93
N SER A 235 6.44 -9.86 18.62
CA SER A 235 7.19 -9.44 19.81
C SER A 235 6.95 -10.46 20.92
N ASP A 236 7.96 -11.29 21.22
CA ASP A 236 7.97 -12.20 22.37
C ASP A 236 8.36 -11.50 23.70
N SER A 237 8.35 -10.18 23.72
CA SER A 237 8.60 -9.39 24.92
C SER A 237 7.78 -8.11 24.88
N SER A 238 7.25 -7.77 26.04
CA SER A 238 6.61 -6.51 26.38
C SER A 238 7.55 -5.32 26.13
N SER A 239 7.72 -4.92 24.87
CA SER A 239 8.31 -3.63 24.54
C SER A 239 7.20 -2.59 24.55
N VAL A 240 7.13 -1.88 25.66
CA VAL A 240 6.49 -0.57 25.81
C VAL A 240 6.70 0.25 24.53
N PRO A 241 5.68 0.95 23.99
CA PRO A 241 5.89 1.86 22.88
C PRO A 241 6.98 2.84 23.29
N LEU A 242 8.05 2.91 22.51
CA LEU A 242 9.07 3.94 22.64
C LEU A 242 8.37 5.30 22.56
N ASP A 243 8.15 5.88 23.73
CA ASP A 243 7.82 7.28 23.92
C ASP A 243 9.08 8.03 23.49
N ILE A 244 9.16 8.38 22.20
CA ILE A 244 10.14 9.35 21.74
C ILE A 244 9.55 10.72 22.04
N SER A 245 9.61 11.07 23.32
CA SER A 245 9.62 12.46 23.74
C SER A 245 10.92 13.09 23.23
N GLN A 246 10.80 13.97 22.24
CA GLN A 246 11.53 15.24 22.13
C GLN A 246 10.99 16.07 20.96
#